data_AF-A0A381VC44-F1
#
_entry.id   AF-A0A381VC44-F1
#
_cell.length_a   1.000
_cell.length_b   1.000
_cell.length_c   1.000
_cell.angle_alpha   90.00
_cell.angle_beta   90.00
_cell.angle_gamma   90.00
#
_symmetry.space_group_name_H-M   'P 1'
#
loop_
_entity.id
_entity.type
_entity.pdbx_description
1 polymer ?
#
loop_
_entity_poly.entity_id
_entity_poly.type
_entity_poly.pdbx_seq_one_letter_code
_entity_poly.pdbx_strand_id
1 'polypeptide(L)'
;MTDGKKRKNRRKTRKRPELAGQASLRWLWISAVVLLLDQRTKYLVVANMQEYQRIDIWPFFDLVRRHNTGAAFSILADASGWQHWLFIGLAIAVSGWIIWWQWHMPKHNHGVLASGLAFVLGGAVGNVVDRLIHGHVVDFLLFYVREWQYPAFNIADPAITVGVILIVIDGMFLERKRGGRRASDLAE
;
A
#
# COMPACT_ATOMS: atom_id res chain seq x y z
N MET A 1 48.32 -14.71 53.54
CA MET A 1 48.39 -13.43 52.81
C MET A 1 49.09 -13.71 51.48
N THR A 2 48.54 -13.53 50.28
CA THR A 2 47.22 -13.12 49.77
C THR A 2 47.12 -13.75 48.39
N ASP A 3 46.00 -14.43 48.16
CA ASP A 3 45.67 -15.20 46.97
C ASP A 3 45.43 -14.31 45.74
N GLY A 4 45.91 -14.77 44.59
CA GLY A 4 45.94 -14.05 43.32
C GLY A 4 44.56 -13.96 42.67
N LYS A 5 43.88 -12.82 42.83
CA LYS A 5 42.65 -12.52 42.05
C LYS A 5 42.98 -12.19 40.60
N LYS A 6 42.99 -13.21 39.75
CA LYS A 6 42.80 -13.08 38.29
C LYS A 6 41.48 -12.34 38.01
N ARG A 7 41.55 -11.05 37.72
CA ARG A 7 40.43 -10.28 37.17
C ARG A 7 40.09 -10.84 35.80
N LYS A 8 39.06 -11.71 35.75
CA LYS A 8 38.46 -12.21 34.50
C LYS A 8 37.98 -11.02 33.68
N ASN A 9 38.66 -10.80 32.57
CA ASN A 9 38.34 -9.82 31.56
C ASN A 9 37.01 -10.23 30.89
N ARG A 10 35.87 -9.83 31.47
CA ARG A 10 34.56 -9.95 30.82
C ARG A 10 34.51 -8.94 29.68
N ARG A 11 35.13 -9.27 28.54
CA ARG A 11 34.75 -8.67 27.26
C ARG A 11 33.27 -8.99 27.08
N LYS A 12 32.40 -8.01 27.39
CA LYS A 12 31.03 -7.98 26.89
C LYS A 12 31.18 -8.09 25.38
N THR A 13 31.00 -9.29 24.85
CA THR A 13 30.75 -9.50 23.43
C THR A 13 29.57 -8.60 23.11
N ARG A 14 29.82 -7.44 22.48
CA ARG A 14 28.77 -6.68 21.80
C ARG A 14 28.11 -7.72 20.91
N LYS A 15 26.91 -8.18 21.30
CA LYS A 15 26.07 -9.00 20.42
C LYS A 15 26.06 -8.23 19.11
N ARG A 16 26.62 -8.83 18.05
CA ARG A 16 26.41 -8.31 16.70
C ARG A 16 24.90 -8.10 16.60
N PRO A 17 24.41 -6.96 16.08
CA PRO A 17 22.98 -6.86 15.80
C PRO A 17 22.66 -8.10 14.96
N GLU A 18 21.81 -8.99 15.49
CA GLU A 18 21.27 -10.06 14.67
C GLU A 18 20.81 -9.38 13.40
N LEU A 19 21.44 -9.75 12.28
CA LEU A 19 21.06 -9.23 10.98
C LEU A 19 19.56 -9.40 10.89
N ALA A 20 18.88 -8.24 10.86
CA ALA A 20 17.44 -8.08 10.92
C ALA A 20 16.78 -9.22 10.15
N GLY A 21 15.97 -10.01 10.87
CA GLY A 21 15.39 -11.25 10.37
C GLY A 21 14.78 -11.04 8.99
N GLN A 22 15.46 -11.60 7.99
CA GLN A 22 15.14 -11.69 6.56
C GLN A 22 13.76 -11.11 6.17
N ALA A 23 13.77 -10.09 5.33
CA ALA A 23 12.62 -9.29 4.91
C ALA A 23 11.29 -10.03 4.64
N SER A 24 10.18 -9.35 4.96
CA SER A 24 8.81 -9.82 4.67
C SER A 24 8.41 -9.72 3.18
N LEU A 25 9.39 -9.69 2.26
CA LEU A 25 9.20 -9.46 0.82
C LEU A 25 8.29 -10.48 0.15
N ARG A 26 8.06 -11.64 0.77
CA ARG A 26 7.08 -12.60 0.26
C ARG A 26 5.73 -11.92 0.00
N TRP A 27 5.32 -10.95 0.82
CA TRP A 27 4.03 -10.30 0.64
C TRP A 27 3.94 -9.40 -0.60
N LEU A 28 5.07 -9.06 -1.24
CA LEU A 28 5.10 -8.30 -2.49
C LEU A 28 4.42 -9.03 -3.66
N TRP A 29 4.20 -10.35 -3.58
CA TRP A 29 3.38 -11.04 -4.57
C TRP A 29 1.95 -10.46 -4.61
N ILE A 30 1.42 -9.99 -3.48
CA ILE A 30 0.10 -9.30 -3.43
C ILE A 30 0.16 -8.04 -4.27
N SER A 31 1.22 -7.23 -4.11
CA SER A 31 1.42 -6.01 -4.91
C SER A 31 1.48 -6.32 -6.40
N ALA A 32 2.18 -7.39 -6.78
CA ALA A 32 2.28 -7.82 -8.16
C ALA A 32 0.92 -8.26 -8.74
N VAL A 33 0.14 -9.02 -7.98
CA VAL A 33 -1.22 -9.45 -8.39
C VAL A 33 -2.16 -8.26 -8.52
N VAL A 34 -2.17 -7.34 -7.54
CA VAL A 34 -3.00 -6.13 -7.59
C VAL A 34 -2.63 -5.28 -8.82
N LEU A 35 -1.33 -5.04 -9.02
CA LEU A 35 -0.85 -4.26 -10.17
C LEU A 35 -1.24 -4.91 -11.50
N LEU A 36 -1.09 -6.24 -11.62
CA LEU A 36 -1.46 -6.98 -12.82
C LEU A 36 -2.97 -6.86 -13.11
N LEU A 37 -3.81 -7.05 -12.10
CA LEU A 37 -5.27 -6.95 -12.24
C LEU A 37 -5.70 -5.53 -12.59
N ASP A 38 -5.14 -4.52 -11.92
CA ASP A 38 -5.41 -3.12 -12.18
C ASP A 38 -5.05 -2.73 -13.62
N GLN A 39 -3.80 -2.98 -14.02
CA GLN A 39 -3.33 -2.60 -15.35
C GLN A 39 -4.04 -3.38 -16.46
N ARG A 40 -4.34 -4.67 -16.23
CA ARG A 40 -5.09 -5.47 -17.21
C ARG A 40 -6.51 -4.96 -17.39
N THR A 41 -7.21 -4.63 -16.30
CA THR A 41 -8.60 -4.15 -16.38
C THR A 41 -8.68 -2.77 -17.01
N LYS A 42 -7.77 -1.85 -16.65
CA LYS A 42 -7.65 -0.53 -17.29
C LYS A 42 -7.35 -0.63 -18.78
N TYR A 43 -6.40 -1.49 -19.17
CA TYR A 43 -6.09 -1.73 -20.57
C TYR A 43 -7.33 -2.20 -21.35
N LEU A 44 -8.10 -3.14 -20.80
CA LEU A 44 -9.34 -3.62 -21.43
C LEU A 44 -10.37 -2.50 -21.60
N VAL A 45 -10.53 -1.63 -20.61
CA VAL A 45 -11.44 -0.47 -20.70
C VAL A 45 -10.96 0.49 -21.78
N VAL A 46 -9.68 0.87 -21.79
CA VAL A 46 -9.13 1.81 -22.79
C VAL A 46 -9.22 1.25 -24.21
N ALA A 47 -9.04 -0.06 -24.38
CA ALA A 47 -9.07 -0.72 -25.68
C ALA A 47 -10.49 -0.93 -26.24
N ASN A 48 -11.51 -1.06 -25.38
CA ASN A 48 -12.86 -1.44 -25.80
C ASN A 48 -13.91 -0.34 -25.60
N MET A 49 -13.59 0.75 -24.89
CA MET A 49 -14.52 1.83 -24.60
C MET A 49 -14.00 3.17 -25.12
N GLN A 50 -14.88 3.96 -25.73
CA GLN A 50 -14.61 5.36 -26.06
C GLN A 50 -14.48 6.21 -24.79
N GLU A 51 -13.77 7.32 -24.89
CA GLU A 51 -13.63 8.27 -23.77
C GLU A 51 -15.02 8.75 -23.31
N TYR A 52 -15.26 8.75 -21.99
CA TYR A 52 -16.54 9.06 -21.34
C TYR A 52 -17.72 8.14 -21.69
N GLN A 53 -17.48 7.04 -22.40
CA GLN A 53 -18.51 6.04 -22.63
C GLN A 53 -18.98 5.43 -21.31
N ARG A 54 -20.27 5.16 -21.23
CA ARG A 54 -20.94 4.41 -20.18
C ARG A 54 -21.63 3.20 -20.80
N ILE A 55 -21.45 2.04 -20.19
CA ILE A 55 -22.11 0.79 -20.55
C ILE A 55 -22.92 0.36 -19.35
N ASP A 56 -24.23 0.28 -19.54
CA ASP A 56 -25.16 -0.10 -18.47
C ASP A 56 -25.05 -1.61 -18.19
N ILE A 57 -24.69 -1.98 -16.95
CA ILE A 57 -24.49 -3.39 -16.57
C ILE A 57 -25.62 -3.89 -15.66
N TRP A 58 -25.99 -3.09 -14.67
CA TRP A 58 -27.02 -3.42 -13.68
C TRP A 58 -27.69 -2.15 -13.14
N PRO A 59 -28.94 -2.19 -12.66
CA PRO A 59 -29.65 -1.04 -12.04
C PRO A 59 -28.93 -0.18 -10.97
N PHE A 60 -27.73 -0.55 -10.52
CA PHE A 60 -26.92 0.21 -9.56
C PHE A 60 -25.42 0.20 -9.89
N PHE A 61 -25.01 -0.38 -11.02
CA PHE A 61 -23.60 -0.56 -11.38
C PHE A 61 -23.42 -0.53 -12.89
N ASP A 62 -22.49 0.32 -13.35
CA ASP A 62 -22.12 0.44 -14.75
C ASP A 62 -20.61 0.45 -14.93
N LEU A 63 -20.19 0.11 -16.15
CA LEU A 63 -18.83 0.38 -16.59
C LEU A 63 -18.77 1.76 -17.24
N VAL A 64 -17.76 2.54 -16.87
CA VAL A 64 -17.48 3.84 -17.48
C VAL A 64 -16.04 3.94 -17.93
N ARG A 65 -15.71 4.94 -18.75
CA ARG A 65 -14.32 5.35 -18.98
C ARG A 65 -14.15 6.80 -18.56
N ARG A 66 -13.67 7.02 -17.33
CA ARG A 66 -13.44 8.35 -16.76
C ARG A 66 -11.94 8.60 -16.60
N HIS A 67 -11.54 9.84 -16.91
CA HIS A 67 -10.18 10.31 -16.72
C HIS A 67 -10.10 11.09 -15.40
N ASN A 68 -9.39 10.53 -14.43
CA ASN A 68 -9.22 11.16 -13.13
C ASN A 68 -7.86 11.86 -13.05
N THR A 69 -7.91 13.18 -13.21
CA THR A 69 -6.76 14.08 -13.09
C THR A 69 -6.50 14.54 -11.64
N GLY A 70 -7.32 14.09 -10.68
CA GLY A 70 -7.29 14.58 -9.30
C GLY A 70 -8.27 15.73 -9.03
N ALA A 71 -9.36 15.83 -9.79
CA ALA A 71 -10.35 16.92 -9.71
C ALA A 71 -10.93 17.14 -8.30
N ALA A 72 -10.97 16.12 -7.44
CA ALA A 72 -11.38 16.25 -6.04
C ALA A 72 -10.53 17.25 -5.24
N PHE A 73 -9.28 17.49 -5.65
CA PHE A 73 -8.38 18.49 -5.08
C PHE A 73 -8.33 19.80 -5.90
N SER A 74 -9.07 19.90 -7.01
CA SER A 74 -9.12 21.09 -7.86
C SER A 74 -10.00 22.21 -7.29
N ILE A 75 -10.81 21.93 -6.26
CA ILE A 75 -11.59 22.93 -5.51
C ILE A 75 -10.66 23.98 -4.86
N LEU A 76 -9.38 23.67 -4.66
CA LEU A 76 -8.38 24.56 -4.07
C LEU A 76 -7.45 25.24 -5.10
N ALA A 77 -7.58 24.96 -6.39
CA ALA A 77 -6.59 25.42 -7.38
C ALA A 77 -7.25 25.86 -8.69
N ASP A 78 -7.49 27.16 -8.82
CA ASP A 78 -7.84 27.85 -10.08
C ASP A 78 -6.76 27.72 -11.20
N ALA A 79 -5.62 27.04 -10.93
CA ALA A 79 -4.55 26.84 -11.90
C ALA A 79 -3.89 25.45 -11.83
N SER A 80 -4.17 24.67 -12.87
CA SER A 80 -3.31 23.73 -13.62
C SER A 80 -2.37 22.75 -12.90
N GLY A 81 -2.61 21.45 -13.14
CA GLY A 81 -1.61 20.42 -13.47
C GLY A 81 -0.60 19.96 -12.41
N TRP A 82 -0.31 20.77 -11.39
CA TRP A 82 0.66 20.45 -10.35
C TRP A 82 0.26 19.21 -9.53
N GLN A 83 -1.04 18.95 -9.40
CA GLN A 83 -1.62 17.78 -8.75
C GLN A 83 -1.09 16.48 -9.34
N HIS A 84 -0.89 16.46 -10.66
CA HIS A 84 -0.32 15.33 -11.37
C HIS A 84 1.06 14.96 -10.81
N TRP A 85 1.97 15.94 -10.74
CA TRP A 85 3.32 15.77 -10.21
C TRP A 85 3.33 15.51 -8.71
N LEU A 86 2.43 16.15 -7.96
CA LEU A 86 2.25 15.86 -6.52
C LEU A 86 1.91 14.38 -6.29
N PHE A 87 0.92 13.85 -7.01
CA PHE A 87 0.48 12.47 -6.81
C PHE A 87 1.54 11.46 -7.24
N ILE A 88 2.26 11.72 -8.34
CA ILE A 88 3.41 10.89 -8.74
C ILE A 88 4.47 10.91 -7.64
N GLY A 89 4.89 12.11 -7.19
CA GLY A 89 5.92 12.27 -6.17
C GLY A 89 5.55 11.60 -4.85
N LEU A 90 4.32 11.82 -4.38
CA LEU A 90 3.80 11.21 -3.15
C LEU A 90 3.77 9.68 -3.26
N ALA A 91 3.25 9.14 -4.36
CA ALA A 91 3.14 7.70 -4.52
C ALA A 91 4.50 7.01 -4.71
N ILE A 92 5.47 7.65 -5.38
CA ILE A 92 6.86 7.16 -5.43
C ILE A 92 7.47 7.16 -4.02
N ALA A 93 7.31 8.25 -3.26
CA ALA A 93 7.84 8.36 -1.91
C ALA A 93 7.23 7.31 -0.97
N VAL A 94 5.91 7.16 -0.98
CA VAL A 94 5.18 6.15 -0.18
C VAL A 94 5.58 4.74 -0.60
N SER A 95 5.68 4.45 -1.90
CA SER A 95 6.09 3.13 -2.40
C SER A 95 7.51 2.77 -1.96
N GLY A 96 8.46 3.71 -2.10
CA GLY A 96 9.83 3.54 -1.62
C GLY A 96 9.91 3.32 -0.11
N TRP A 97 9.13 4.09 0.65
CA TRP A 97 9.00 3.91 2.10
C TRP A 97 8.44 2.54 2.48
N ILE A 98 7.38 2.07 1.80
CA ILE A 98 6.78 0.75 2.06
C ILE A 98 7.78 -0.37 1.80
N ILE A 99 8.50 -0.32 0.67
CA ILE A 99 9.51 -1.32 0.32
C ILE A 99 10.64 -1.32 1.36
N TRP A 100 11.15 -0.14 1.70
CA TRP A 100 12.17 0.02 2.73
C TRP A 100 11.68 -0.53 4.09
N TRP A 101 10.45 -0.22 4.48
CA TRP A 101 9.91 -0.66 5.76
C TRP A 101 9.70 -2.18 5.80
N GLN A 102 9.12 -2.79 4.75
CA GLN A 102 8.99 -4.25 4.64
C GLN A 102 10.35 -4.97 4.66
N TRP A 103 11.39 -4.35 4.10
CA TRP A 103 12.75 -4.88 4.10
C TRP A 103 13.32 -4.99 5.53
N HIS A 104 13.01 -4.01 6.38
CA HIS A 104 13.52 -3.94 7.75
C HIS A 104 12.59 -4.59 8.78
N MET A 105 11.42 -5.09 8.35
CA MET A 105 10.43 -5.66 9.25
C MET A 105 10.78 -7.11 9.65
N PRO A 106 10.63 -7.49 10.93
CA PRO A 106 10.88 -8.87 11.38
C PRO A 106 9.97 -9.89 10.68
N LYS A 107 10.50 -11.08 10.38
CA LYS A 107 9.75 -12.19 9.75
C LYS A 107 8.50 -12.63 10.49
N HIS A 108 8.55 -12.64 11.82
CA HIS A 108 7.55 -13.32 12.62
C HIS A 108 6.46 -12.36 13.11
N ASN A 109 5.21 -12.82 13.08
CA ASN A 109 4.02 -12.15 13.60
C ASN A 109 3.55 -10.85 12.91
N HIS A 110 4.19 -10.36 11.84
CA HIS A 110 3.77 -9.14 11.12
C HIS A 110 3.01 -9.38 9.81
N GLY A 111 2.35 -10.54 9.66
CA GLY A 111 1.68 -10.91 8.40
C GLY A 111 0.59 -9.93 7.96
N VAL A 112 -0.25 -9.48 8.90
CA VAL A 112 -1.34 -8.53 8.63
C VAL A 112 -0.78 -7.18 8.14
N LEU A 113 0.14 -6.57 8.90
CA LEU A 113 0.84 -5.36 8.47
C LEU A 113 1.52 -5.51 7.10
N ALA A 114 2.28 -6.59 6.89
CA ALA A 114 2.97 -6.81 5.62
C ALA A 114 1.99 -6.89 4.44
N SER A 115 0.88 -7.63 4.62
CA SER A 115 -0.15 -7.75 3.60
C SER A 115 -0.83 -6.42 3.30
N GLY A 116 -1.15 -5.63 4.34
CA GLY A 116 -1.74 -4.30 4.19
C GLY A 116 -0.83 -3.34 3.42
N LEU A 117 0.46 -3.32 3.77
CA LEU A 117 1.49 -2.56 3.06
C LEU A 117 1.61 -3.00 1.59
N ALA A 118 1.53 -4.31 1.31
CA ALA A 118 1.61 -4.83 -0.05
C ALA A 118 0.38 -4.44 -0.90
N PHE A 119 -0.82 -4.43 -0.32
CA PHE A 119 -2.03 -3.93 -0.99
C PHE A 119 -1.92 -2.44 -1.35
N VAL A 120 -1.49 -1.60 -0.39
CA VAL A 120 -1.25 -0.16 -0.64
C VAL A 120 -0.21 0.04 -1.73
N LEU A 121 0.91 -0.70 -1.68
CA LEU A 121 1.97 -0.61 -2.68
C LEU A 121 1.45 -0.97 -4.08
N GLY A 122 0.72 -2.08 -4.23
CA GLY A 122 0.18 -2.51 -5.52
C GLY A 122 -0.76 -1.47 -6.13
N GLY A 123 -1.69 -0.93 -5.33
CA GLY A 123 -2.61 0.09 -5.80
C GLY A 123 -1.93 1.44 -6.09
N ALA A 124 -1.01 1.88 -5.22
CA ALA A 124 -0.25 3.12 -5.43
C ALA A 124 0.56 3.07 -6.73
N VAL A 125 1.25 1.95 -6.98
CA VAL A 125 2.02 1.77 -8.22
C VAL A 125 1.10 1.72 -9.43
N GLY A 126 -0.03 1.00 -9.40
CA GLY A 126 -0.99 0.96 -10.51
C GLY A 126 -1.50 2.34 -10.90
N ASN A 127 -1.87 3.16 -9.93
CA ASN A 127 -2.32 4.53 -10.15
C ASN A 127 -1.20 5.50 -10.57
N VAL A 128 0.07 5.22 -10.27
CA VAL A 128 1.21 5.99 -10.78
C VAL A 128 1.54 5.64 -12.21
N VAL A 129 1.46 4.35 -12.57
CA VAL A 129 1.71 3.88 -13.94
C VAL A 129 0.77 4.59 -14.92
N ASP A 130 -0.52 4.65 -14.61
CA ASP A 130 -1.48 5.41 -15.43
C ASP A 130 -1.10 6.88 -15.56
N ARG A 131 -0.72 7.54 -14.46
CA ARG A 131 -0.32 8.94 -14.50
C ARG A 131 0.89 9.12 -15.41
N LEU A 132 1.91 8.28 -15.29
CA LEU A 132 3.11 8.37 -16.14
C LEU A 132 2.82 8.12 -17.62
N ILE A 133 1.89 7.22 -17.95
CA ILE A 133 1.60 6.83 -19.35
C ILE A 133 0.53 7.72 -19.99
N HIS A 134 -0.53 8.05 -19.26
CA HIS A 134 -1.75 8.68 -19.77
C HIS A 134 -1.95 10.12 -19.27
N GLY A 135 -1.23 10.57 -18.24
CA GLY A 135 -1.43 11.88 -17.61
C GLY A 135 -2.53 11.90 -16.55
N HIS A 136 -3.34 10.84 -16.44
CA HIS A 136 -4.48 10.71 -15.53
C HIS A 136 -4.68 9.24 -15.15
N VAL A 137 -5.51 8.98 -14.15
CA VAL A 137 -5.91 7.61 -13.78
C VAL A 137 -7.17 7.21 -14.56
N VAL A 138 -7.22 5.98 -15.04
CA VAL A 138 -8.40 5.44 -15.73
C VAL A 138 -9.35 4.81 -14.69
N ASP A 139 -10.50 5.44 -14.49
CA ASP A 139 -11.56 4.95 -13.59
C ASP A 139 -12.71 4.37 -14.40
N PHE A 140 -13.27 3.25 -13.92
CA PHE A 140 -14.21 2.48 -14.72
C PHE A 140 -15.33 1.75 -13.98
N LEU A 141 -15.25 1.64 -12.65
CA LEU A 141 -16.32 1.09 -11.83
C LEU A 141 -17.19 2.24 -11.34
N LEU A 142 -18.46 2.27 -11.75
CA LEU A 142 -19.42 3.29 -11.31
C LEU A 142 -20.60 2.63 -10.58
N PHE A 143 -20.77 2.95 -9.30
CA PHE A 143 -21.94 2.55 -8.51
C PHE A 143 -22.86 3.75 -8.27
N TYR A 144 -24.17 3.54 -8.35
CA TYR A 144 -25.15 4.61 -8.21
C TYR A 144 -26.50 4.12 -7.65
N VAL A 145 -27.23 5.02 -7.02
CA VAL A 145 -28.61 4.81 -6.57
C VAL A 145 -29.42 6.04 -6.96
N ARG A 146 -30.37 5.86 -7.90
CA ARG A 146 -31.12 6.97 -8.52
C ARG A 146 -30.15 8.00 -9.11
N GLU A 147 -30.21 9.25 -8.69
CA GLU A 147 -29.33 10.32 -9.16
C GLU A 147 -28.02 10.43 -8.38
N TRP A 148 -27.91 9.77 -7.23
CA TRP A 148 -26.68 9.80 -6.44
C TRP A 148 -25.68 8.79 -7.00
N GLN A 149 -24.47 9.26 -7.31
CA GLN A 149 -23.39 8.46 -7.86
C GLN A 149 -22.21 8.48 -6.91
N TYR A 150 -21.67 7.30 -6.60
CA TYR A 150 -20.36 7.21 -5.98
C TYR A 150 -19.29 7.57 -7.02
N PRO A 151 -18.22 8.30 -6.67
CA PRO A 151 -17.15 8.61 -7.60
C PRO A 151 -16.62 7.34 -8.28
N ALA A 152 -16.44 7.38 -9.60
CA ALA A 152 -15.89 6.25 -10.32
C ALA A 152 -14.50 5.89 -9.77
N PHE A 153 -14.19 4.60 -9.74
CA PHE A 153 -12.93 4.08 -9.20
C PHE A 153 -12.43 2.89 -10.06
N ASN A 154 -11.26 2.38 -9.73
CA ASN A 154 -10.63 1.23 -10.40
C ASN A 154 -10.21 0.15 -9.38
N ILE A 155 -9.43 -0.85 -9.78
CA ILE A 155 -9.02 -1.95 -8.89
C ILE A 155 -7.96 -1.52 -7.87
N ALA A 156 -7.11 -0.54 -8.19
CA ALA A 156 -6.12 -0.01 -7.27
C ALA A 156 -6.75 0.65 -6.03
N ASP A 157 -7.90 1.29 -6.17
CA ASP A 157 -8.55 2.04 -5.08
C ASP A 157 -9.04 1.15 -3.92
N PRO A 158 -9.86 0.09 -4.13
CA PRO A 158 -10.22 -0.82 -3.07
C PRO A 158 -9.01 -1.60 -2.53
N ALA A 159 -7.98 -1.85 -3.34
CA ALA A 159 -6.74 -2.43 -2.83
C ALA A 159 -6.08 -1.48 -1.81
N ILE A 160 -5.96 -0.19 -2.10
CA ILE A 160 -5.48 0.81 -1.14
C ILE A 160 -6.38 0.85 0.10
N THR A 161 -7.71 0.89 -0.07
CA THR A 161 -8.66 0.91 1.06
C THR A 161 -8.49 -0.30 1.98
N VAL A 162 -8.46 -1.51 1.42
CA VAL A 162 -8.24 -2.75 2.18
C VAL A 162 -6.87 -2.73 2.85
N GLY A 163 -5.83 -2.28 2.14
CA GLY A 163 -4.49 -2.17 2.68
C GLY A 163 -4.41 -1.26 3.90
N VAL A 164 -5.03 -0.08 3.83
CA VAL A 164 -5.12 0.87 4.96
C VAL A 164 -5.90 0.27 6.12
N ILE A 165 -7.04 -0.39 5.87
CA ILE A 165 -7.82 -1.07 6.92
C ILE A 165 -6.97 -2.12 7.65
N LEU A 166 -6.19 -2.93 6.92
CA LEU A 166 -5.31 -3.93 7.53
C LEU A 166 -4.20 -3.30 8.39
N ILE A 167 -3.60 -2.19 7.93
CA ILE A 167 -2.60 -1.43 8.70
C ILE A 167 -3.21 -0.91 10.01
N VAL A 168 -4.42 -0.34 9.95
CA VAL A 168 -5.14 0.17 11.12
C VAL A 168 -5.47 -0.97 12.10
N ILE A 169 -6.00 -2.09 11.61
CA ILE A 169 -6.30 -3.27 12.43
C ILE A 169 -5.03 -3.77 13.13
N ASP A 170 -3.90 -3.81 12.42
CA ASP A 170 -2.62 -4.24 12.97
C ASP A 170 -2.16 -3.36 14.13
N GLY A 171 -2.13 -2.04 13.92
CA GLY A 171 -1.71 -1.06 14.93
C GLY A 171 -2.65 -1.01 16.13
N MET A 172 -3.96 -1.12 15.92
CA MET A 172 -4.93 -1.03 17.03
C MET A 172 -5.00 -2.30 17.88
N PHE A 173 -4.89 -3.49 17.25
CA PHE A 173 -5.24 -4.75 17.93
C PHE A 173 -4.11 -5.77 18.02
N LEU A 174 -3.14 -5.75 17.10
CA LEU A 174 -2.14 -6.81 16.97
C LEU A 174 -0.77 -6.40 17.51
N GLU A 175 -0.42 -5.11 17.42
CA GLU A 175 0.84 -4.59 17.95
C GLU A 175 0.97 -4.81 19.47
N ARG A 176 -0.09 -4.49 20.24
CA ARG A 176 -0.12 -4.72 21.71
C ARG A 176 0.09 -6.19 22.08
N LYS A 177 -0.51 -7.12 21.32
CA LYS A 177 -0.37 -8.56 21.55
C LYS A 177 1.05 -9.07 21.29
N ARG A 178 1.79 -8.43 20.38
CA ARG A 178 3.21 -8.77 20.09
C ARG A 178 4.12 -8.26 21.20
N GLY A 179 3.87 -7.04 21.71
CA GLY A 179 4.60 -6.49 22.85
C GLY A 179 4.48 -7.36 24.10
N GLY A 180 3.27 -7.83 24.41
CA GLY A 180 3.02 -8.71 25.57
C GLY A 180 3.73 -10.07 25.48
N ARG A 181 3.69 -10.74 24.31
CA ARG A 181 4.40 -12.00 24.10
C ARG A 181 5.92 -11.88 24.21
N ARG A 182 6.48 -10.80 23.65
CA ARG A 182 7.93 -10.57 23.73
C ARG A 182 8.41 -10.36 25.16
N ALA A 183 7.56 -9.79 26.03
CA ALA A 183 7.87 -9.61 27.44
C ALA A 183 7.80 -10.92 28.23
N SER A 184 6.84 -11.81 27.93
CA SER A 184 6.77 -13.15 28.55
C SER A 184 7.96 -14.03 28.15
N ASP A 185 8.33 -14.04 26.87
CA ASP A 185 9.44 -14.87 26.35
C ASP A 185 10.82 -14.47 26.92
N LEU A 186 10.96 -13.26 27.47
CA LEU A 186 12.19 -12.77 28.11
C LEU A 186 12.19 -12.99 29.63
N ALA A 187 11.04 -13.33 30.21
CA ALA A 187 10.88 -13.58 31.64
C ALA A 187 11.08 -15.06 32.02
N GLU A 188 11.00 -15.97 31.05
CA GLU A 188 11.39 -17.39 31.16
C GLU A 188 12.89 -17.61 30.87
#